data_AF-A0A432S2Z7-F1
#
_entry.id   AF-A0A432S2Z7-F1
#
_cell.length_a   1.000
_cell.length_b   1.000
_cell.length_c   1.000
_cell.angle_alpha   90.00
_cell.angle_beta   90.00
_cell.angle_gamma   90.00
#
_symmetry.space_group_name_H-M   'P 1'
#
loop_
_entity.id
_entity.type
_entity.pdbx_description
1 polymer ?
#
loop_
_entity_poly.entity_id
_entity_poly.type
_entity_poly.pdbx_seq_one_letter_code
_entity_poly.pdbx_strand_id
1 'polypeptide(L)'
;MTDIVKKEKLKKRKRVPRELIYEMRYGSPIYYKDYDKVLSGEKTLEEVMGSSKIQWIVIYVIFSYLISKINRGKYIIATNEAGFQWAPRTWRNLDIAIFDKEKLLKEGLNNK
;
A
#
# COMPACT_ATOMS: atom_id res chain seq x y z
N MET A 1 -47.06 -8.68 20.99
CA MET A 1 -46.16 -9.79 20.59
C MET A 1 -45.38 -9.38 19.34
N THR A 2 -44.78 -8.18 19.37
CA THR A 2 -44.28 -7.51 18.15
C THR A 2 -42.95 -6.79 18.37
N ASP A 3 -42.45 -6.75 19.61
CA ASP A 3 -41.26 -5.98 19.97
C ASP A 3 -39.98 -6.82 20.19
N ILE A 4 -40.10 -8.16 20.16
CA ILE A 4 -38.97 -9.06 20.46
C ILE A 4 -38.15 -9.39 19.19
N VAL A 5 -38.75 -9.33 18.00
CA VAL A 5 -38.07 -9.70 16.74
C VAL A 5 -37.23 -8.55 16.16
N LYS A 6 -37.46 -7.30 16.59
CA LYS A 6 -36.65 -6.15 16.12
C LYS A 6 -35.28 -6.03 16.79
N LYS A 7 -34.95 -6.95 17.72
CA LYS A 7 -33.73 -6.97 18.53
C LYS A 7 -32.67 -7.95 18.00
N GLU A 8 -32.83 -8.48 16.78
CA GLU A 8 -31.75 -9.21 16.11
C GLU A 8 -30.79 -8.24 15.43
N LYS A 9 -29.81 -7.80 16.23
CA LYS A 9 -28.43 -7.53 15.79
C LYS A 9 -28.30 -6.62 14.57
N LEU A 10 -28.40 -5.31 14.83
CA LEU A 10 -27.41 -4.39 14.28
C LEU A 10 -26.02 -4.86 14.76
N LYS A 11 -25.47 -5.92 14.14
CA LYS A 11 -24.04 -6.23 14.22
C LYS A 11 -23.37 -4.94 13.78
N LYS A 12 -22.82 -4.16 14.71
CA LYS A 12 -21.80 -3.14 14.39
C LYS A 12 -20.86 -3.86 13.44
N ARG A 13 -20.89 -3.52 12.14
CA ARG A 13 -19.91 -4.01 11.19
C ARG A 13 -18.58 -3.68 11.84
N LYS A 14 -17.86 -4.69 12.36
CA LYS A 14 -16.50 -4.50 12.84
C LYS A 14 -15.79 -3.93 11.62
N ARG A 15 -15.54 -2.61 11.64
CA ARG A 15 -14.87 -1.95 10.54
C ARG A 15 -13.50 -2.58 10.51
N VAL A 16 -13.12 -3.13 9.36
CA VAL A 16 -11.76 -3.63 9.16
C VAL A 16 -10.81 -2.48 9.55
N PRO A 17 -9.84 -2.72 10.45
CA PRO A 17 -8.82 -1.75 10.81
C PRO A 17 -8.24 -1.07 9.56
N ARG A 18 -7.98 0.24 9.63
CA ARG A 18 -7.46 1.00 8.49
C ARG A 18 -6.06 0.53 8.10
N GLU A 19 -5.34 0.01 9.07
CA GLU A 19 -4.01 -0.58 8.99
C GLU A 19 -3.97 -1.78 8.03
N LEU A 20 -5.11 -2.46 7.82
CA LEU A 20 -5.20 -3.58 6.87
C LEU A 20 -5.51 -3.15 5.44
N ILE A 21 -5.73 -1.85 5.19
CA ILE A 21 -5.92 -1.32 3.85
C ILE A 21 -4.54 -1.22 3.19
N TYR A 22 -4.31 -2.09 2.22
CA TYR A 22 -3.10 -2.11 1.41
C TYR A 22 -3.09 -0.96 0.39
N GLU A 23 -4.22 -0.67 -0.25
CA GLU A 23 -4.35 0.37 -1.27
C GLU A 23 -5.76 0.97 -1.32
N MET A 24 -5.93 2.10 -2.00
CA MET A 24 -7.24 2.68 -2.26
C MET A 24 -7.47 2.88 -3.76
N ARG A 25 -8.60 2.42 -4.29
CA ARG A 25 -8.98 2.59 -5.69
C ARG A 25 -10.32 3.31 -5.79
N TYR A 26 -10.32 4.58 -6.19
CA TYR A 26 -11.53 5.39 -6.34
C TYR A 26 -12.44 5.36 -5.10
N GLY A 27 -11.83 5.43 -3.91
CA GLY A 27 -12.56 5.39 -2.64
C GLY A 27 -12.92 4.00 -2.11
N SER A 28 -12.61 2.93 -2.84
CA SER A 28 -12.76 1.54 -2.38
C SER A 28 -11.43 1.00 -1.83
N PRO A 29 -11.41 0.45 -0.60
CA PRO A 29 -10.21 -0.15 -0.03
C PRO A 29 -9.88 -1.49 -0.70
N ILE A 30 -8.59 -1.72 -0.91
CA ILE A 30 -8.01 -3.01 -1.23
C ILE A 30 -7.23 -3.41 0.01
N TYR A 31 -7.51 -4.59 0.56
CA TYR A 31 -6.89 -5.07 1.79
C TYR A 31 -5.65 -5.92 1.48
N TYR A 32 -4.75 -6.01 2.47
CA TYR A 32 -3.65 -6.97 2.39
C TYR A 32 -4.18 -8.40 2.19
N LYS A 33 -3.39 -9.22 1.51
CA LYS A 33 -3.65 -10.66 1.42
C LYS A 33 -3.73 -11.23 2.84
N ASP A 34 -4.69 -12.11 3.10
CA ASP A 34 -4.92 -12.72 4.42
C ASP A 34 -5.33 -11.75 5.54
N TYR A 35 -5.89 -10.56 5.23
CA TYR A 35 -6.38 -9.64 6.26
C TYR A 35 -7.44 -10.27 7.19
N ASP A 36 -8.20 -11.23 6.69
CA ASP A 36 -9.20 -11.99 7.44
C ASP A 36 -8.57 -12.86 8.53
N LYS A 37 -7.35 -13.35 8.31
CA LYS A 37 -6.56 -14.08 9.31
C LYS A 37 -6.06 -13.19 10.45
N VAL A 38 -5.85 -11.91 10.18
CA VAL A 38 -5.59 -10.91 11.23
C VAL A 38 -6.86 -10.65 12.04
N LEU A 39 -8.01 -10.60 11.37
CA LEU A 39 -9.30 -10.41 12.04
C LEU A 39 -9.72 -11.61 12.92
N SER A 40 -9.29 -12.82 12.57
CA SER A 40 -9.51 -14.03 13.36
C SER A 40 -8.49 -14.21 14.49
N GLY A 41 -7.37 -13.48 14.46
CA GLY A 41 -6.25 -13.63 15.39
C GLY A 41 -5.30 -14.78 15.05
N GLU A 42 -5.41 -15.38 13.85
CA GLU A 42 -4.48 -16.41 13.36
C GLU A 42 -3.11 -15.83 13.00
N LYS A 43 -3.07 -14.59 12.52
CA LYS A 43 -1.85 -13.86 12.15
C LYS A 43 -1.79 -12.49 12.80
N THR A 44 -0.59 -11.96 13.01
CA THR A 44 -0.41 -10.56 13.37
C THR A 44 -0.48 -9.65 12.15
N LEU A 45 -0.64 -8.35 12.39
CA LEU A 45 -0.64 -7.34 11.34
C LEU A 45 0.72 -7.33 10.59
N GLU A 46 1.82 -7.42 11.33
CA GLU A 46 3.18 -7.39 10.82
C GLU A 46 3.48 -8.58 9.90
N GLU A 47 2.99 -9.77 10.23
CA GLU A 47 3.14 -10.97 9.41
C GLU A 47 2.46 -10.85 8.04
N VAL A 48 1.39 -10.06 7.97
CA VAL A 48 0.63 -9.82 6.74
C VAL A 48 1.18 -8.65 5.93
N MET A 49 1.72 -7.63 6.59
CA MET A 49 2.33 -6.47 5.93
C MET A 49 3.76 -6.73 5.44
N GLY A 50 4.48 -7.66 6.06
CA GLY A 50 5.89 -7.93 5.76
C GLY A 50 6.15 -8.47 4.35
N SER A 51 7.25 -8.01 3.75
CA SER A 51 7.73 -8.52 2.46
C SER A 51 8.25 -9.96 2.57
N SER A 52 7.94 -10.78 1.56
CA SER A 52 8.47 -12.15 1.50
C SER A 52 9.94 -12.18 1.03
N LYS A 53 10.68 -13.23 1.38
CA LYS A 53 12.07 -13.44 0.89
C LYS A 53 12.18 -13.40 -0.63
N ILE A 54 11.19 -13.96 -1.34
CA ILE A 54 11.16 -13.99 -2.81
C ILE A 54 10.91 -12.58 -3.36
N GLN A 55 9.95 -11.85 -2.80
CA GLN A 55 9.68 -10.46 -3.19
C GLN A 55 10.94 -9.60 -3.00
N TRP A 56 11.64 -9.76 -1.88
CA TRP A 56 12.90 -9.07 -1.63
C TRP A 56 13.96 -9.36 -2.71
N ILE A 57 14.17 -10.63 -3.10
CA ILE A 57 15.12 -10.99 -4.16
C ILE A 57 14.70 -10.37 -5.51
N VAL A 58 13.41 -10.44 -5.85
CA VAL A 58 12.90 -9.89 -7.11
C VAL A 58 13.11 -8.38 -7.17
N ILE A 59 12.77 -7.65 -6.10
CA ILE A 59 13.00 -6.21 -5.99
C ILE A 59 14.50 -5.91 -6.12
N TYR A 60 15.36 -6.66 -5.43
CA TYR A 60 16.80 -6.48 -5.48
C TYR A 60 17.35 -6.62 -6.91
N VAL A 61 16.94 -7.66 -7.65
CA VAL A 61 17.40 -7.88 -9.04
C VAL A 61 16.96 -6.76 -9.95
N ILE A 62 15.67 -6.38 -9.89
CA ILE A 62 15.12 -5.31 -10.74
C ILE A 62 15.81 -3.98 -10.42
N PHE A 63 15.91 -3.63 -9.13
CA PHE A 63 16.53 -2.39 -8.68
C PHE A 63 17.99 -2.30 -9.11
N SER A 64 18.76 -3.37 -8.94
CA SER A 64 20.17 -3.42 -9.32
C SER A 64 20.33 -3.22 -10.83
N TYR A 65 19.48 -3.85 -11.63
CA TYR A 65 19.46 -3.66 -13.08
C TYR A 65 19.13 -2.20 -13.45
N LEU A 66 18.08 -1.63 -12.87
CA LEU A 66 17.65 -0.26 -13.15
C LEU A 66 18.73 0.76 -12.80
N ILE A 67 19.38 0.63 -11.63
CA ILE A 67 20.50 1.50 -11.24
C ILE A 67 21.64 1.43 -12.26
N SER A 68 21.93 0.25 -12.80
CA SER A 68 23.03 0.06 -13.75
C SER A 68 22.77 0.68 -15.13
N LYS A 69 21.50 0.93 -15.49
CA LYS A 69 21.10 1.36 -16.84
C LYS A 69 20.50 2.76 -16.90
N ILE A 70 19.91 3.25 -15.82
CA ILE A 70 19.16 4.50 -15.86
C ILE A 70 20.10 5.71 -15.92
N ASN A 71 19.67 6.76 -16.63
CA ASN A 71 20.31 8.07 -16.51
C ASN A 71 20.01 8.68 -15.14
N ARG A 72 20.93 8.46 -14.19
CA ARG A 72 20.84 8.95 -12.80
C ARG A 72 20.91 10.48 -12.68
N GLY A 73 21.28 11.20 -13.74
CA GLY A 73 21.19 12.67 -13.79
C GLY A 73 19.74 13.13 -13.95
N LYS A 74 18.98 12.47 -14.82
CA LYS A 74 17.59 12.83 -15.15
C LYS A 74 16.55 12.16 -14.25
N TYR A 75 16.80 10.92 -13.82
CA TYR A 75 15.81 10.13 -13.10
C TYR A 75 16.27 9.77 -11.69
N ILE A 76 15.30 9.59 -10.80
CA ILE A 76 15.48 9.02 -9.46
C ILE A 76 14.66 7.74 -9.35
N ILE A 77 15.24 6.71 -8.74
CA ILE A 77 14.53 5.47 -8.40
C ILE A 77 14.14 5.56 -6.93
N ALA A 78 12.85 5.47 -6.64
CA ALA A 78 12.30 5.36 -5.29
C ALA A 78 11.95 3.90 -4.99
N THR A 79 12.18 3.50 -3.74
CA THR A 79 11.90 2.16 -3.20
C THR A 79 11.33 2.31 -1.79
N ASN A 80 11.05 1.19 -1.11
CA ASN A 80 10.43 1.13 0.22
C ASN A 80 9.03 1.71 0.23
N GLU A 81 8.12 1.12 -0.54
CA GLU A 81 6.69 1.45 -0.41
C GLU A 81 6.43 2.94 -0.72
N ALA A 82 6.81 3.35 -1.93
CA ALA A 82 6.59 4.70 -2.40
C ALA A 82 5.08 4.95 -2.59
N GLY A 83 4.50 5.75 -1.68
CA GLY A 83 3.11 6.17 -1.75
C GLY A 83 2.85 7.02 -2.99
N PHE A 84 1.99 6.53 -3.88
CA PHE A 84 1.62 7.22 -5.11
C PHE A 84 0.13 7.52 -5.14
N GLN A 85 -0.22 8.80 -4.99
CA GLN A 85 -1.58 9.31 -5.06
C GLN A 85 -1.78 10.12 -6.35
N TRP A 86 -2.57 9.60 -7.29
CA TRP A 86 -2.81 10.26 -8.58
C TRP A 86 -4.23 10.82 -8.72
N ALA A 87 -5.13 10.53 -7.77
CA ALA A 87 -6.49 11.03 -7.76
C ALA A 87 -7.03 11.12 -6.32
N PRO A 88 -8.11 11.88 -6.08
CA PRO A 88 -8.78 11.89 -4.79
C PRO A 88 -9.13 10.46 -4.34
N ARG A 89 -8.84 10.17 -3.05
CA ARG A 89 -9.13 8.88 -2.41
C ARG A 89 -8.58 7.65 -3.15
N THR A 90 -7.46 7.83 -3.84
CA THR A 90 -6.89 6.81 -4.72
C THR A 90 -5.37 6.83 -4.60
N TRP A 91 -4.81 5.75 -4.07
CA TRP A 91 -3.37 5.63 -3.86
C TRP A 91 -2.90 4.18 -3.98
N ARG A 92 -1.62 4.03 -4.32
CA ARG A 92 -0.89 2.76 -4.45
C ARG A 92 0.38 2.82 -3.65
N ASN A 93 0.83 1.66 -3.19
CA ASN A 93 2.08 1.54 -2.47
C ASN A 93 3.10 0.81 -3.36
N LEU A 94 4.00 1.56 -4.01
CA LEU A 94 4.84 1.02 -5.08
C LEU A 94 6.13 0.43 -4.51
N ASP A 95 6.46 -0.81 -4.88
CA ASP A 95 7.74 -1.44 -4.52
C ASP A 95 8.94 -0.71 -5.15
N ILE A 96 8.80 -0.31 -6.41
CA ILE A 96 9.79 0.44 -7.19
C ILE A 96 9.07 1.49 -8.04
N ALA A 97 9.53 2.73 -7.98
CA ALA A 97 9.06 3.81 -8.83
C ALA A 97 10.23 4.56 -9.47
N ILE A 98 10.03 5.10 -10.68
CA ILE A 98 11.01 5.91 -11.40
C ILE A 98 10.38 7.26 -11.68
N PHE A 99 11.02 8.31 -11.21
CA PHE A 99 10.56 9.69 -11.41
C PHE A 99 11.57 10.50 -12.20
N ASP A 100 11.06 11.39 -13.05
CA ASP A 100 11.85 12.47 -13.62
C ASP A 100 12.13 13.50 -12.53
N LYS A 101 13.40 13.81 -12.29
CA LYS A 101 13.80 14.69 -11.20
C LYS A 101 13.27 16.11 -11.38
N GLU A 102 13.23 16.63 -12.61
CA GLU A 102 12.73 17.98 -12.85
C GLU A 102 11.25 18.10 -12.53
N LYS A 103 10.47 17.05 -12.84
CA LYS A 103 9.04 17.00 -12.48
C LYS A 103 8.85 16.90 -10.97
N LEU A 104 9.64 16.04 -10.33
CA LEU A 104 9.56 15.81 -8.89
C LEU A 104 9.87 17.09 -8.09
N LEU A 105 10.87 17.87 -8.50
CA LEU A 105 11.19 19.17 -7.91
C LEU A 105 10.03 20.18 -8.05
N LYS A 106 9.37 20.20 -9.23
CA LYS A 106 8.20 21.06 -9.48
C LYS A 106 6.99 20.69 -8.63
N GLU A 107 6.90 19.45 -8.16
CA GLU A 107 5.87 18.99 -7.22
C GLU A 107 6.16 19.38 -5.76
N GLY A 108 7.24 20.13 -5.50
CA GLY A 108 7.55 20.70 -4.18
C GLY A 108 8.52 19.88 -3.33
N LEU A 109 9.10 18.82 -3.88
CA LEU A 109 10.19 18.04 -3.26
C LEU A 109 11.55 18.71 -3.53
N ASN A 110 11.70 19.98 -3.14
CA ASN A 110 12.96 20.71 -3.29
C ASN A 110 13.98 20.26 -2.23
N ASN A 111 15.21 19.99 -2.66
CA ASN A 111 16.36 19.79 -1.78
C ASN A 111 16.48 21.01 -0.85
N LYS A 112 16.28 20.79 0.46
CA LYS A 112 17.01 21.55 1.46
C LYS A 112 18.42 20.97 1.56
#